data_AF-A0A537X5E2-F1
#
_entry.id   AF-A0A537X5E2-F1
#
_cell.length_a   1.000
_cell.length_b   1.000
_cell.length_c   1.000
_cell.angle_alpha   90.00
_cell.angle_beta   90.00
_cell.angle_gamma   90.00
#
_symmetry.space_group_name_H-M   'P 1'
#
loop_
_entity.id
_entity.type
_entity.pdbx_description
1 polymer ?
#
loop_
_entity_poly.entity_id
_entity_poly.type
_entity_poly.pdbx_seq_one_letter_code
_entity_poly.pdbx_strand_id
1 'polypeptide(L)'
;MVLHRFGSGTLTRSLPCRASATPHAKGFDGNGVFIALGNVSCRASNNDWGKVTAIDGNLVASDLVISCYEDSTLVVTRDLKTRFFYGRDIWAEVDGVAEMEYGKGYCLPIGYRNAAQDAIRPRQDAETSMALLTVAESGALIEYELVDKLKQGQPVFKQASRS
;
A
#
# COMPACT_ATOMS: atom_id res chain seq x y z
N MET A 1 -11.64 17.41 -4.50
CA MET A 1 -11.92 16.53 -5.65
C MET A 1 -11.02 16.96 -6.80
N VAL A 2 -9.95 16.22 -7.09
CA VAL A 2 -9.15 16.44 -8.32
C VAL A 2 -9.55 15.33 -9.28
N LEU A 3 -10.41 15.66 -10.24
CA LEU A 3 -10.84 14.74 -11.29
C LEU A 3 -9.95 14.95 -12.51
N HIS A 4 -9.02 14.04 -12.77
CA HIS A 4 -8.30 14.02 -14.03
C HIS A 4 -9.06 13.13 -15.03
N ARG A 5 -9.81 13.75 -15.96
CA ARG A 5 -10.30 13.07 -17.17
C ARG A 5 -9.17 13.00 -18.19
N PHE A 6 -8.86 11.80 -18.71
CA PHE A 6 -8.09 11.64 -19.94
C PHE A 6 -8.83 10.74 -20.93
N GLY A 7 -8.88 11.20 -22.18
CA GLY A 7 -9.63 10.61 -23.28
C GLY A 7 -9.08 9.27 -23.77
N SER A 8 -9.87 8.64 -24.63
CA SER A 8 -9.75 7.28 -25.20
C SER A 8 -8.51 7.06 -26.08
N GLY A 9 -7.32 7.04 -25.47
CA GLY A 9 -6.09 6.57 -26.08
C GLY A 9 -5.43 5.52 -25.18
N THR A 10 -4.89 4.46 -25.78
CA THR A 10 -4.20 3.35 -25.11
C THR A 10 -3.14 3.88 -24.13
N LEU A 11 -3.48 3.91 -22.83
CA LEU A 11 -2.68 4.52 -21.75
C LEU A 11 -1.63 3.54 -21.24
N THR A 12 -0.45 3.52 -21.86
CA THR A 12 0.77 2.89 -21.32
C THR A 12 1.52 3.78 -20.31
N ARG A 13 0.92 4.90 -19.87
CA ARG A 13 1.55 5.81 -18.89
C ARG A 13 1.14 5.45 -17.47
N SER A 14 2.08 4.91 -16.71
CA SER A 14 1.99 4.80 -15.25
C SER A 14 1.87 6.19 -14.64
N LEU A 15 0.86 6.43 -13.79
CA LEU A 15 0.77 7.66 -13.01
C LEU A 15 1.81 7.63 -11.89
N PRO A 16 2.73 8.61 -11.80
CA PRO A 16 3.62 8.70 -10.66
C PRO A 16 2.83 9.15 -9.43
N CYS A 17 2.52 8.24 -8.50
CA CYS A 17 2.13 8.64 -7.16
C CYS A 17 3.37 9.16 -6.44
N ARG A 18 3.73 10.44 -6.62
CA ARG A 18 4.51 11.14 -5.59
C ARG A 18 3.59 11.24 -4.39
N ALA A 19 3.74 10.29 -3.46
CA ALA A 19 3.05 10.18 -2.18
C ALA A 19 1.71 10.94 -2.13
N SER A 20 0.59 10.26 -2.34
CA SER A 20 -0.73 10.81 -2.02
C SER A 20 -0.88 10.89 -0.49
N ALA A 21 -0.10 11.76 0.13
CA ALA A 21 -0.31 12.23 1.48
C ALA A 21 -1.14 13.50 1.32
N THR A 22 -2.46 13.38 1.43
CA THR A 22 -3.29 14.55 1.67
C THR A 22 -2.76 15.24 2.93
N PRO A 23 -2.37 16.53 2.86
CA PRO A 23 -1.86 17.24 4.03
C PRO A 23 -3.01 17.40 5.02
N HIS A 24 -3.01 16.61 6.08
CA HIS A 24 -3.89 16.79 7.22
C HIS A 24 -3.05 17.23 8.42
N ALA A 25 -3.63 18.09 9.25
CA ALA A 25 -3.07 18.38 10.56
C ALA A 25 -2.97 17.07 11.36
N LYS A 26 -1.92 16.94 12.19
CA LYS A 26 -1.72 15.78 13.05
C LYS A 26 -2.97 15.58 13.93
N GLY A 27 -3.63 14.44 13.82
CA GLY A 27 -4.88 14.12 14.55
C GLY A 27 -6.18 14.47 13.82
N PHE A 28 -6.17 14.68 12.50
CA PHE A 28 -7.37 14.88 11.70
C PHE A 28 -7.57 13.72 10.71
N ASP A 29 -8.68 12.99 10.88
CA ASP A 29 -9.12 11.92 9.97
C ASP A 29 -9.70 12.54 8.70
N GLY A 30 -8.84 12.70 7.70
CA GLY A 30 -9.23 13.24 6.42
C GLY A 30 -9.79 12.16 5.51
N ASN A 31 -11.12 12.08 5.41
CA ASN A 31 -11.79 11.27 4.39
C ASN A 31 -11.30 11.67 2.99
N GLY A 32 -10.67 10.72 2.29
CA GLY A 32 -10.08 10.94 0.97
C GLY A 32 -10.48 9.84 0.00
N VAL A 33 -10.72 10.21 -1.25
CA VAL A 33 -10.98 9.23 -2.31
C VAL A 33 -9.91 9.40 -3.39
N PHE A 34 -9.17 8.32 -3.66
CA PHE A 34 -8.25 8.23 -4.78
C PHE A 34 -8.72 7.13 -5.73
N ILE A 35 -9.06 7.52 -6.96
CA ILE A 35 -9.44 6.60 -8.03
C ILE A 35 -8.50 6.83 -9.20
N ALA A 36 -7.81 5.77 -9.62
CA ALA A 36 -6.97 5.77 -10.81
C ALA A 36 -7.53 4.80 -11.84
N LEU A 37 -7.72 5.26 -13.07
CA LEU A 37 -8.05 4.41 -14.22
C LEU A 37 -6.76 4.12 -14.99
N GLY A 38 -6.38 2.84 -15.07
CA GLY A 38 -5.11 2.38 -15.62
C GLY A 38 -4.07 1.99 -14.54
N ASN A 39 -2.83 1.78 -14.99
CA ASN A 39 -1.75 1.32 -14.12
C ASN A 39 -1.16 2.44 -13.26
N VAL A 40 -0.87 2.12 -11.99
CA VAL A 40 -0.17 2.98 -11.04
C VAL A 40 1.20 2.39 -10.72
N SER A 41 2.24 3.21 -10.84
CA SER A 41 3.58 2.84 -10.39
C SER A 41 4.17 3.93 -9.51
N CYS A 42 4.68 3.53 -8.35
CA CYS A 42 5.18 4.46 -7.36
C CYS A 42 6.28 3.81 -6.51
N ARG A 43 6.96 4.62 -5.70
CA ARG A 43 7.87 4.09 -4.68
C ARG A 43 7.08 3.48 -3.54
N ALA A 44 6.14 4.24 -2.98
CA ALA A 44 5.29 3.79 -1.90
C ALA A 44 3.83 4.23 -2.10
N SER A 45 2.91 3.37 -1.66
CA SER A 45 1.47 3.62 -1.62
C SER A 45 0.97 3.56 -0.17
N ASN A 46 0.05 4.44 0.18
CA ASN A 46 -0.50 4.54 1.53
C ASN A 46 -1.96 5.00 1.47
N ASN A 47 -2.87 4.23 2.08
CA ASN A 47 -4.30 4.56 2.20
C ASN A 47 -4.71 4.90 3.64
N ASP A 48 -3.83 5.53 4.41
CA ASP A 48 -4.06 6.04 5.78
C ASP A 48 -5.38 6.82 5.96
N TRP A 49 -6.18 6.46 6.98
CA TRP A 49 -7.41 7.09 7.52
C TRP A 49 -8.55 7.37 6.55
N GLY A 50 -9.62 6.57 6.59
CA GLY A 50 -10.88 6.87 5.89
C GLY A 50 -10.73 6.96 4.37
N LYS A 51 -9.68 6.36 3.81
CA LYS A 51 -9.35 6.50 2.39
C LYS A 51 -9.85 5.34 1.57
N VAL A 52 -10.71 5.67 0.62
CA VAL A 52 -11.09 4.76 -0.46
C VAL A 52 -10.06 4.90 -1.57
N THR A 53 -9.30 3.83 -1.81
CA THR A 53 -8.36 3.73 -2.92
C THR A 53 -8.82 2.64 -3.89
N ALA A 54 -9.16 3.02 -5.12
CA ALA A 54 -9.52 2.08 -6.18
C ALA A 54 -8.61 2.29 -7.40
N ILE A 55 -8.01 1.23 -7.90
CA ILE A 55 -7.09 1.26 -9.04
C ILE A 55 -7.60 0.30 -10.11
N ASP A 56 -7.87 0.80 -11.31
CA ASP A 56 -8.33 -0.01 -12.43
C ASP A 56 -7.19 -0.38 -13.39
N GLY A 57 -6.33 -1.28 -12.93
CA GLY A 57 -5.08 -1.68 -13.56
C GLY A 57 -4.11 -2.23 -12.53
N ASN A 58 -2.84 -2.38 -12.90
CA ASN A 58 -1.81 -2.86 -11.98
C ASN A 58 -1.41 -1.78 -10.98
N LEU A 59 -1.19 -2.16 -9.72
CA LEU A 59 -0.46 -1.36 -8.73
C LEU A 59 0.93 -1.93 -8.53
N VAL A 60 1.96 -1.18 -8.91
CA VAL A 60 3.37 -1.53 -8.66
C VAL A 60 4.01 -0.50 -7.73
N ALA A 61 4.16 -0.85 -6.45
CA ALA A 61 4.89 -0.06 -5.48
C ALA A 61 6.28 -0.67 -5.27
N SER A 62 7.37 0.00 -5.66
CA SER A 62 8.70 -0.61 -5.60
C SER A 62 9.18 -0.92 -4.18
N ASP A 63 8.73 -0.14 -3.21
CA ASP A 63 9.20 -0.23 -1.82
C ASP A 63 8.10 -0.75 -0.89
N LEU A 64 6.97 -0.04 -0.80
CA LEU A 64 6.03 -0.24 0.30
C LEU A 64 4.58 0.03 -0.09
N VAL A 65 3.68 -0.85 0.34
CA VAL A 65 2.23 -0.60 0.41
C VAL A 65 1.82 -0.63 1.87
N ILE A 66 1.12 0.42 2.32
CA ILE A 66 0.55 0.52 3.68
C ILE A 66 -0.97 0.47 3.55
N SER A 67 -1.60 -0.53 4.18
CA SER A 67 -3.06 -0.75 4.22
C SER A 67 -3.54 -1.17 5.60
N CYS A 68 -3.74 -0.22 6.52
CA CYS A 68 -3.76 -0.53 7.96
C CYS A 68 -5.08 -0.38 8.71
N TYR A 69 -6.04 0.41 8.24
CA TYR A 69 -7.17 0.83 9.08
C TYR A 69 -8.51 0.29 8.60
N GLU A 70 -9.37 -0.08 9.55
CA GLU A 70 -10.72 -0.63 9.31
C GLU A 70 -11.65 0.29 8.50
N ASP A 71 -11.39 1.60 8.53
CA ASP A 71 -12.17 2.61 7.80
C ASP A 71 -11.59 2.94 6.40
N SER A 72 -10.50 2.29 6.02
CA SER A 72 -9.86 2.44 4.71
C SER A 72 -10.18 1.28 3.78
N THR A 73 -9.92 1.46 2.50
CA THR A 73 -10.09 0.40 1.49
C THR A 73 -9.04 0.55 0.41
N LEU A 74 -8.45 -0.57 -0.02
CA LEU A 74 -7.59 -0.65 -1.20
C LEU A 74 -8.10 -1.77 -2.10
N VAL A 75 -8.57 -1.41 -3.29
CA VAL A 75 -9.00 -2.34 -4.34
C VAL A 75 -8.14 -2.16 -5.59
N VAL A 76 -7.60 -3.26 -6.11
CA VAL A 76 -6.81 -3.31 -7.34
C VAL A 76 -7.44 -4.33 -8.30
N THR A 77 -7.90 -3.90 -9.47
CA THR A 77 -8.63 -4.78 -10.41
C THR A 77 -7.72 -5.65 -11.28
N ARG A 78 -6.40 -5.55 -11.13
CA ARG A 78 -5.40 -6.42 -11.79
C ARG A 78 -4.34 -6.82 -10.78
N ASP A 79 -3.06 -6.73 -11.13
CA ASP A 79 -1.97 -7.23 -10.27
C ASP A 79 -1.52 -6.17 -9.26
N LEU A 80 -1.22 -6.62 -8.03
CA LEU A 80 -0.52 -5.85 -7.01
C LEU A 80 0.89 -6.41 -6.85
N LYS A 81 1.92 -5.58 -7.01
CA LYS A 81 3.30 -5.97 -6.73
C LYS A 81 3.97 -4.98 -5.79
N THR A 82 4.56 -5.50 -4.72
CA THR A 82 5.36 -4.70 -3.79
C THR A 82 6.49 -5.49 -3.16
N ARG A 83 7.57 -4.78 -2.81
CA ARG A 83 8.65 -5.34 -1.99
C ARG A 83 8.16 -5.57 -0.56
N PHE A 84 7.43 -4.62 0.02
CA PHE A 84 6.91 -4.74 1.38
C PHE A 84 5.43 -4.39 1.42
N PHE A 85 4.63 -5.24 2.07
CA PHE A 85 3.23 -4.96 2.37
C PHE A 85 3.05 -4.86 3.89
N TYR A 86 2.50 -3.74 4.35
CA TYR A 86 2.16 -3.56 5.76
C TYR A 86 0.65 -3.33 5.88
N GLY A 87 -0.05 -4.37 6.32
CA GLY A 87 -1.45 -4.31 6.70
C GLY A 87 -1.65 -4.79 8.12
N ARG A 88 -2.48 -4.07 8.86
CA ARG A 88 -2.71 -4.27 10.29
C ARG A 88 -4.11 -4.85 10.53
N ASP A 89 -5.13 -4.02 10.35
CA ASP A 89 -6.52 -4.40 10.65
C ASP A 89 -7.26 -4.90 9.40
N ILE A 90 -6.83 -4.46 8.20
CA ILE A 90 -7.47 -4.79 6.92
C ILE A 90 -6.48 -5.37 5.90
N TRP A 91 -7.04 -6.09 4.92
CA TRP A 91 -6.37 -6.54 3.71
C TRP A 91 -6.54 -5.53 2.56
N ALA A 92 -5.76 -5.72 1.49
CA ALA A 92 -6.08 -5.16 0.18
C ALA A 92 -6.85 -6.21 -0.66
N GLU A 93 -7.81 -5.78 -1.46
CA GLU A 93 -8.52 -6.65 -2.39
C GLU A 93 -7.92 -6.56 -3.79
N VAL A 94 -7.63 -7.71 -4.39
CA VAL A 94 -6.89 -7.82 -5.65
C VAL A 94 -7.59 -8.84 -6.55
N ASP A 95 -7.96 -8.47 -7.78
CA ASP A 95 -8.58 -9.40 -8.74
C ASP A 95 -7.54 -10.29 -9.44
N GLY A 96 -6.37 -9.70 -9.75
CA GLY A 96 -5.25 -10.39 -10.37
C GLY A 96 -4.32 -11.06 -9.34
N VAL A 97 -3.02 -11.04 -9.63
CA VAL A 97 -2.00 -11.63 -8.76
C VAL A 97 -1.49 -10.60 -7.75
N ALA A 98 -1.44 -10.94 -6.47
CA ALA A 98 -0.75 -10.16 -5.44
C ALA A 98 0.63 -10.78 -5.13
N GLU A 99 1.70 -10.08 -5.48
CA GLU A 99 3.09 -10.44 -5.18
C GLU A 99 3.67 -9.51 -4.12
N MET A 100 3.96 -10.08 -2.94
CA MET A 100 4.53 -9.37 -1.80
C MET A 100 5.78 -10.12 -1.34
N GLU A 101 6.96 -9.49 -1.43
CA GLU A 101 8.19 -10.18 -1.05
C GLU A 101 8.32 -10.32 0.47
N TYR A 102 8.14 -9.21 1.18
CA TYR A 102 8.14 -9.09 2.62
C TYR A 102 6.83 -8.45 3.08
N GLY A 103 6.46 -8.65 4.34
CA GLY A 103 5.37 -7.90 4.91
C GLY A 103 4.81 -8.47 6.20
N LYS A 104 3.83 -7.73 6.73
CA LYS A 104 2.92 -8.15 7.79
C LYS A 104 1.51 -7.81 7.31
N GLY A 105 0.58 -8.75 7.42
CA GLY A 105 -0.74 -8.66 6.81
C GLY A 105 -0.88 -9.53 5.55
N TYR A 106 -1.93 -9.30 4.77
CA TYR A 106 -2.26 -10.11 3.59
C TYR A 106 -3.17 -9.35 2.62
N CYS A 107 -3.28 -9.87 1.39
CA CYS A 107 -4.30 -9.47 0.42
C CYS A 107 -5.37 -10.56 0.31
N LEU A 108 -6.55 -10.21 -0.21
CA LEU A 108 -7.60 -11.16 -0.57
C LEU A 108 -8.02 -11.00 -2.03
N PRO A 109 -8.42 -12.10 -2.70
CA PRO A 109 -9.11 -12.02 -3.98
C PRO A 109 -10.39 -11.19 -3.87
N ILE A 110 -10.72 -10.39 -4.89
CA ILE A 110 -12.05 -9.77 -4.97
C ILE A 110 -13.11 -10.88 -4.99
N GLY A 111 -14.09 -10.80 -4.07
CA GLY A 111 -15.13 -11.81 -3.93
C GLY A 111 -14.69 -13.11 -3.23
N TYR A 112 -13.60 -13.06 -2.46
CA TYR A 112 -13.19 -14.16 -1.57
C TYR A 112 -14.35 -14.68 -0.71
N ARG A 113 -14.30 -15.95 -0.32
CA ARG A 113 -15.35 -16.59 0.48
C ARG A 113 -14.87 -16.91 1.89
N ASN A 114 -13.58 -17.18 2.04
CA ASN A 114 -12.98 -17.50 3.32
C ASN A 114 -11.61 -16.84 3.42
N ALA A 115 -11.53 -15.74 4.17
CA ALA A 115 -10.31 -14.96 4.30
C ALA A 115 -9.10 -15.79 4.78
N ALA A 116 -9.30 -16.77 5.68
CA ALA A 116 -8.19 -17.57 6.20
C ALA A 116 -7.53 -18.45 5.11
N GLN A 117 -8.35 -19.01 4.23
CA GLN A 117 -7.94 -19.89 3.13
C GLN A 117 -7.48 -19.09 1.91
N ASP A 118 -8.20 -18.03 1.57
CA ASP A 118 -8.00 -17.26 0.35
C ASP A 118 -6.90 -16.18 0.50
N ALA A 119 -6.41 -15.94 1.72
CA ALA A 119 -5.36 -14.96 2.01
C ALA A 119 -4.07 -15.20 1.22
N ILE A 120 -3.74 -14.21 0.38
CA ILE A 120 -2.46 -14.11 -0.31
C ILE A 120 -1.50 -13.40 0.65
N ARG A 121 -0.46 -14.11 1.08
CA ARG A 121 0.47 -13.64 2.11
C ARG A 121 1.81 -13.24 1.48
N PRO A 122 2.58 -12.37 2.16
CA PRO A 122 3.98 -12.15 1.80
C PRO A 122 4.77 -13.45 1.75
N ARG A 123 5.77 -13.49 0.88
CA ARG A 123 6.64 -14.66 0.68
C ARG A 123 7.46 -14.98 1.93
N GLN A 124 7.92 -13.95 2.63
CA GLN A 124 8.66 -14.08 3.88
C GLN A 124 7.73 -13.96 5.08
N ASP A 125 8.06 -14.61 6.18
CA ASP A 125 7.28 -14.52 7.41
C ASP A 125 7.33 -13.10 8.02
N ALA A 126 6.42 -12.83 8.94
CA ALA A 126 6.28 -11.51 9.54
C ALA A 126 7.51 -11.09 10.37
N GLU A 127 8.15 -12.01 11.09
CA GLU A 127 9.31 -11.69 11.93
C GLU A 127 10.50 -11.26 11.07
N THR A 128 10.85 -12.08 10.07
CA THR A 128 11.88 -11.80 9.07
C THR A 128 11.59 -10.49 8.34
N SER A 129 10.34 -10.25 7.98
CA SER A 129 9.92 -9.03 7.29
C SER A 129 10.10 -7.80 8.19
N MET A 130 9.56 -7.81 9.41
CA MET A 130 9.63 -6.66 10.30
C MET A 130 11.07 -6.33 10.72
N ALA A 131 11.97 -7.33 10.78
CA ALA A 131 13.39 -7.11 11.04
C ALA A 131 14.07 -6.20 9.99
N LEU A 132 13.55 -6.10 8.77
CA LEU A 132 14.08 -5.23 7.71
C LEU A 132 13.78 -3.75 7.91
N LEU A 133 12.76 -3.41 8.68
CA LEU A 133 12.34 -2.03 8.84
C LEU A 133 13.29 -1.26 9.77
N THR A 134 13.51 0.03 9.50
CA THR A 134 14.25 0.94 10.40
C THR A 134 13.43 1.34 11.61
N VAL A 135 12.12 1.08 11.57
CA VAL A 135 11.16 1.34 12.64
C VAL A 135 11.02 0.09 13.51
N ALA A 136 10.93 0.28 14.82
CA ALA A 136 10.70 -0.83 15.75
C ALA A 136 9.21 -0.96 16.05
N GLU A 137 8.72 -2.19 16.19
CA GLU A 137 7.39 -2.44 16.76
C GLU A 137 7.44 -2.13 18.27
N SER A 138 7.33 -0.85 18.60
CA SER A 138 7.14 -0.34 19.96
C SER A 138 5.68 0.12 20.09
N GLY A 139 5.15 0.35 21.29
CA GLY A 139 3.72 0.66 21.51
C GLY A 139 3.14 1.89 20.77
N ALA A 140 3.92 2.60 19.95
CA ALA A 140 3.43 3.56 18.96
C ALA A 140 3.00 2.85 17.66
N LEU A 141 1.95 3.35 16.97
CA LEU A 141 1.52 2.73 15.72
C LEU A 141 2.62 2.91 14.65
N ILE A 142 3.28 1.81 14.30
CA ILE A 142 4.45 1.76 13.40
C ILE A 142 4.15 2.34 12.01
N GLU A 143 2.90 2.22 11.54
CA GLU A 143 2.41 2.80 10.30
C GLU A 143 2.58 4.33 10.25
N TYR A 144 2.41 5.04 11.37
CA TYR A 144 2.68 6.48 11.40
C TYR A 144 4.16 6.79 11.17
N GLU A 145 5.04 6.04 11.81
CA GLU A 145 6.48 6.25 11.67
C GLU A 145 6.94 5.92 10.24
N LEU A 146 6.38 4.86 9.63
CA LEU A 146 6.61 4.52 8.23
C LEU A 146 6.19 5.66 7.31
N VAL A 147 4.97 6.19 7.49
CA VAL A 147 4.43 7.30 6.68
C VAL A 147 5.25 8.57 6.88
N ASP A 148 5.64 8.90 8.10
CA ASP A 148 6.46 10.09 8.39
C ASP A 148 7.85 9.98 7.78
N LYS A 149 8.50 8.81 7.86
CA LYS A 149 9.78 8.55 7.18
C LYS A 149 9.65 8.72 5.67
N LEU A 150 8.57 8.19 5.07
CA LEU A 150 8.32 8.37 3.63
C LEU A 150 8.15 9.84 3.25
N LYS A 151 7.35 10.60 4.01
CA LYS A 151 7.14 12.06 3.78
C LYS A 151 8.43 12.86 3.90
N GLN A 152 9.31 12.47 4.84
CA GLN A 152 10.60 13.11 5.08
C GLN A 152 11.71 12.60 4.14
N GLY A 153 11.41 11.65 3.24
CA GLY A 153 12.41 11.04 2.35
C GLY A 153 13.44 10.16 3.08
N GLN A 154 13.18 9.80 4.33
CA GLN A 154 14.05 8.94 5.14
C GLN A 154 13.95 7.46 4.70
N PRO A 155 15.00 6.67 4.94
CA PRO A 155 14.97 5.24 4.66
C PRO A 155 14.02 4.49 5.62
N VAL A 156 13.09 3.73 5.04
CA VAL A 156 12.18 2.82 5.78
C VAL A 156 12.78 1.43 5.98
N PHE A 157 13.70 1.01 5.10
CA PHE A 157 14.42 -0.26 5.21
C PHE A 157 15.84 -0.04 5.72
N LYS A 158 16.28 -0.92 6.61
CA LYS A 158 17.69 -1.02 7.00
C LYS A 158 18.50 -1.29 5.74
N GLN A 159 19.64 -0.62 5.61
CA GLN A 159 20.57 -0.93 4.53
C GLN A 159 21.07 -2.36 4.74
N ALA A 160 21.10 -3.16 3.68
CA ALA A 160 21.83 -4.42 3.72
C ALA A 160 23.28 -4.08 4.10
N SER A 161 23.77 -4.62 5.20
CA SER A 161 25.19 -4.60 5.52
C SER A 161 25.90 -5.22 4.33
N ARG A 162 26.59 -4.39 3.54
CA ARG A 162 27.50 -4.88 2.52
C ARG A 162 28.59 -5.65 3.28
N SER A 163 28.53 -6.97 3.20
CA SER A 163 29.63 -7.85 3.56
C SER A 163 30.57 -7.98 2.37
#